data_AF-A0AAV2RL83-F1
#
_entry.id   AF-A0AAV2RL83-F1
#
_cell.length_a   1.000
_cell.length_b   1.000
_cell.length_c   1.000
_cell.angle_alpha   90.00
_cell.angle_beta   90.00
_cell.angle_gamma   90.00
#
_symmetry.space_group_name_H-M   'P 1'
#
loop_
_entity.id
_entity.type
_entity.pdbx_description
1 polymer ?
#
loop_
_entity_poly.entity_id
_entity_poly.type
_entity_poly.pdbx_seq_one_letter_code
_entity_poly.pdbx_strand_id
1 'polypeptide(L)'
;MDPNCGPRICIYSEDNVEKLINNARVCNVCYEARPEVLFDCRCCAISYCSIAHRFQDEHHMLHGCDYLYDCAMANWYLRKHHQLHIPDCLLNEANINDGLQFEKVAKIPKYSSEKWLETIVNLVNERLAFPLTIHHALKKMGVGEQEKSLSELTSLTIHIVHHTPMCDPRMWEFFLHQLPNLIELNLTFISQELKLYNKYNSRISVERCSDCKSKQRIITYNIQQPMHYHEYFSSNDYVQPDVVAVFDVDNELMISSKLSPSDKSNPVPLFGNLKALQAEIDKEMADSFTSFRNMTYIKHTIVILIDYSEKIIEDCVKSFHDARPINVLSPVQKNPFCGFSRFRGPQGVCCNKNKYLCTIQGKH
;
A
#
# COMPACT_ATOMS: atom_id res chain seq x y z
N MET A 1 18.29 -21.09 -23.16
CA MET A 1 17.19 -20.88 -22.20
C MET A 1 16.05 -20.26 -22.96
N ASP A 2 14.86 -20.86 -22.89
CA ASP A 2 13.67 -20.37 -23.61
C ASP A 2 13.21 -19.03 -23.03
N PRO A 3 13.12 -17.94 -23.82
CA PRO A 3 12.64 -16.64 -23.37
C PRO A 3 11.17 -16.65 -22.89
N ASN A 4 10.42 -17.74 -23.13
CA ASN A 4 9.06 -17.95 -22.61
C ASN A 4 9.01 -18.65 -21.24
N CYS A 5 10.16 -18.98 -20.64
CA CYS A 5 10.23 -19.66 -19.35
C CYS A 5 10.31 -18.65 -18.20
N GLY A 6 9.16 -18.11 -17.78
CA GLY A 6 9.03 -17.28 -16.57
C GLY A 6 9.39 -18.05 -15.28
N PRO A 7 9.71 -17.34 -14.18
CA PRO A 7 10.11 -17.96 -12.91
C PRO A 7 8.98 -18.82 -12.32
N ARG A 8 9.29 -20.04 -11.86
CA ARG A 8 8.40 -20.82 -10.98
C ARG A 8 8.38 -20.13 -9.61
N ILE A 9 7.20 -19.73 -9.14
CA ILE A 9 7.06 -19.04 -7.85
C ILE A 9 6.15 -19.89 -6.95
N CYS A 10 6.74 -20.42 -5.87
CA CYS A 10 5.97 -20.90 -4.72
C CYS A 10 5.71 -19.70 -3.81
N ILE A 11 4.43 -19.38 -3.59
CA ILE A 11 4.02 -18.38 -2.61
C ILE A 11 3.94 -19.11 -1.25
N TYR A 12 4.96 -18.91 -0.41
CA TYR A 12 4.96 -19.45 0.96
C TYR A 12 4.48 -18.35 1.92
N SER A 13 3.26 -18.46 2.45
CA SER A 13 2.84 -17.78 3.69
C SER A 13 3.01 -18.73 4.90
N GLU A 14 3.06 -18.20 6.12
CA GLU A 14 3.36 -18.99 7.33
C GLU A 14 2.21 -19.92 7.80
N ASP A 15 1.01 -19.83 7.20
CA ASP A 15 -0.14 -20.75 7.42
C ASP A 15 0.04 -22.16 6.81
N ASN A 16 1.26 -22.53 6.41
CA ASN A 16 1.48 -23.57 5.42
C ASN A 16 1.67 -24.99 5.95
N VAL A 17 1.62 -25.26 7.26
CA VAL A 17 1.69 -26.67 7.72
C VAL A 17 0.37 -27.40 7.46
N GLU A 18 -0.77 -26.75 7.71
CA GLU A 18 -2.08 -27.30 7.33
C GLU A 18 -2.27 -27.34 5.81
N LYS A 19 -1.80 -26.31 5.08
CA LYS A 19 -1.84 -26.33 3.61
C LYS A 19 -0.85 -27.33 2.97
N LEU A 20 0.29 -27.64 3.58
CA LEU A 20 1.16 -28.72 3.09
C LEU A 20 0.49 -30.09 3.22
N ILE A 21 -0.21 -30.31 4.33
CA ILE A 21 -0.92 -31.56 4.63
C ILE A 21 -2.18 -31.68 3.76
N ASN A 22 -2.85 -30.56 3.46
CA ASN A 22 -4.06 -30.51 2.62
C ASN A 22 -3.78 -30.41 1.11
N ASN A 23 -2.54 -30.21 0.67
CA ASN A 23 -2.16 -30.17 -0.74
C ASN A 23 -1.31 -31.38 -1.13
N ALA A 24 -1.85 -32.59 -0.93
CA ALA A 24 -1.31 -33.75 -1.63
C ALA A 24 -1.27 -33.43 -3.14
N ARG A 25 -0.15 -33.75 -3.81
CA ARG A 25 0.01 -33.50 -5.25
C ARG A 25 -0.90 -34.44 -6.03
N VAL A 26 -2.16 -34.06 -6.16
CA VAL A 26 -3.23 -34.79 -6.85
C VAL A 26 -3.99 -33.86 -7.79
N CYS A 27 -4.66 -34.41 -8.78
CA CYS A 27 -5.52 -33.60 -9.65
C CYS A 27 -6.66 -32.97 -8.83
N ASN A 28 -6.82 -31.65 -8.88
CA ASN A 28 -7.86 -30.96 -8.09
C ASN A 28 -9.31 -31.32 -8.47
N VAL A 29 -9.50 -31.95 -9.65
CA VAL A 29 -10.84 -32.35 -10.13
C VAL A 29 -11.13 -33.82 -9.88
N CYS A 30 -10.19 -34.71 -10.23
CA CYS A 30 -10.43 -36.16 -10.17
C CYS A 30 -9.57 -36.91 -9.15
N TYR A 31 -8.76 -36.20 -8.37
CA TYR A 31 -7.85 -36.73 -7.35
C TYR A 31 -6.85 -37.79 -7.84
N GLU A 32 -6.58 -37.85 -9.15
CA GLU A 32 -5.49 -38.65 -9.71
C GLU A 32 -4.17 -38.27 -9.03
N ALA A 33 -3.42 -39.25 -8.55
CA ALA A 33 -2.24 -39.05 -7.70
C ALA A 33 -0.93 -39.49 -8.36
N ARG A 34 -0.98 -40.15 -9.53
CA ARG A 34 0.21 -40.61 -10.26
C ARG A 34 1.08 -39.43 -10.68
N PRO A 35 2.30 -39.26 -10.12
CA PRO A 35 3.13 -38.08 -10.37
C PRO A 35 3.46 -37.83 -11.85
N GLU A 36 3.56 -38.90 -12.64
CA GLU A 36 3.92 -38.92 -14.06
C GLU A 36 2.85 -38.33 -15.01
N VAL A 37 1.57 -38.33 -14.60
CA VAL A 37 0.48 -37.74 -15.40
C VAL A 37 0.09 -36.35 -14.91
N LEU A 38 0.59 -35.94 -13.74
CA LEU A 38 0.28 -34.67 -13.14
C LEU A 38 1.20 -33.57 -13.64
N PHE A 39 0.62 -32.43 -13.99
CA PHE A 39 1.32 -31.17 -14.19
C PHE A 39 0.72 -30.09 -13.30
N ASP A 40 1.56 -29.15 -12.87
CA ASP A 40 1.14 -28.09 -11.95
C ASP A 40 0.81 -26.81 -12.73
N CYS A 41 -0.22 -26.07 -12.31
CA CYS A 41 -0.38 -24.70 -12.81
C CYS A 41 0.85 -23.90 -12.40
N ARG A 42 1.45 -23.19 -13.36
CA ARG A 42 2.58 -22.28 -13.11
C ARG A 42 2.25 -21.12 -12.17
N CYS A 43 0.96 -20.86 -11.96
CA CYS A 43 0.41 -19.73 -11.22
C CYS A 43 0.19 -20.00 -9.72
N CYS A 44 -0.47 -21.12 -9.39
CA CYS A 44 -1.02 -21.43 -8.07
C CYS A 44 -0.51 -22.76 -7.51
N ALA A 45 0.35 -23.46 -8.24
CA ALA A 45 0.89 -24.77 -7.89
C ALA A 45 -0.17 -25.89 -7.69
N ILE A 46 -1.43 -25.66 -8.07
CA ILE A 46 -2.47 -26.70 -8.12
C ILE A 46 -2.14 -27.69 -9.25
N SER A 47 -2.22 -28.99 -8.98
CA SER A 47 -1.93 -30.05 -9.95
C SER A 47 -3.18 -30.51 -10.70
N TYR A 48 -2.99 -30.88 -11.97
CA TYR A 48 -4.02 -31.45 -12.83
C TYR A 48 -3.44 -32.61 -13.63
N CYS A 49 -4.25 -33.65 -13.89
CA CYS A 49 -3.86 -34.76 -14.76
C CYS A 49 -4.14 -34.48 -16.24
N SER A 50 -4.91 -33.42 -16.55
CA SER A 50 -5.24 -33.02 -17.92
C SER A 50 -5.55 -31.52 -18.01
N ILE A 51 -5.39 -30.96 -19.21
CA ILE A 51 -5.80 -29.57 -19.50
C ILE A 51 -7.32 -29.40 -19.35
N ALA A 52 -8.10 -30.42 -19.73
CA ALA A 52 -9.55 -30.42 -19.56
C ALA A 52 -9.94 -30.25 -18.08
N HIS A 53 -9.31 -30.99 -17.17
CA HIS A 53 -9.57 -30.84 -15.74
C HIS A 53 -9.15 -29.47 -15.20
N ARG A 54 -8.07 -28.87 -15.73
CA ARG A 54 -7.73 -27.49 -15.38
C ARG A 54 -8.83 -26.50 -15.75
N PHE A 55 -9.49 -26.68 -16.91
CA PHE A 55 -10.58 -25.81 -17.35
C PHE A 55 -11.92 -26.12 -16.66
N GLN A 56 -12.11 -27.34 -16.15
CA GLN A 56 -13.29 -27.73 -15.36
C GLN A 56 -13.25 -27.20 -13.93
N ASP A 57 -12.06 -26.88 -13.41
CA ASP A 57 -11.91 -26.27 -12.11
C ASP A 57 -12.38 -24.81 -12.14
N GLU A 58 -13.68 -24.61 -11.93
CA GLU A 58 -14.30 -23.29 -11.83
C GLU A 58 -13.65 -22.46 -10.73
N HIS A 59 -13.23 -23.08 -9.63
CA HIS A 59 -12.52 -22.40 -8.56
C HIS A 59 -11.18 -21.87 -9.06
N HIS A 60 -10.39 -22.66 -9.78
CA HIS A 60 -9.14 -22.19 -10.42
C HIS A 60 -9.35 -21.06 -11.43
N MET A 61 -10.46 -21.10 -12.18
CA MET A 61 -10.86 -20.04 -13.10
C MET A 61 -11.32 -18.77 -12.38
N LEU A 62 -12.02 -18.91 -11.24
CA LEU A 62 -12.46 -17.79 -10.39
C LEU A 62 -11.33 -17.19 -9.53
N HIS A 63 -10.38 -18.00 -9.07
CA HIS A 63 -9.30 -17.62 -8.14
C HIS A 63 -8.16 -16.82 -8.79
N GLY A 64 -8.27 -16.49 -10.08
CA GLY A 64 -7.33 -15.58 -10.72
C GLY A 64 -5.94 -16.17 -10.87
N CYS A 65 -5.83 -17.28 -11.62
CA CYS A 65 -4.55 -17.79 -12.11
C CYS A 65 -3.70 -16.68 -12.76
N ASP A 66 -4.31 -15.83 -13.59
CA ASP A 66 -3.65 -14.68 -14.19
C ASP A 66 -3.20 -13.67 -13.12
N TYR A 67 -4.01 -13.48 -12.09
CA TYR A 67 -3.71 -12.60 -10.97
C TYR A 67 -2.49 -13.06 -10.15
N LEU A 68 -2.41 -14.35 -9.82
CA LEU A 68 -1.24 -14.90 -9.13
C LEU A 68 0.02 -14.83 -10.00
N TYR A 69 -0.14 -15.00 -11.32
CA TYR A 69 0.94 -14.81 -12.28
C TYR A 69 1.42 -13.36 -12.32
N ASP A 70 0.51 -12.38 -12.33
CA ASP A 70 0.85 -10.96 -12.39
C ASP A 70 1.57 -10.51 -11.11
N CYS A 71 1.19 -10.98 -9.92
CA CYS A 71 2.02 -10.69 -8.72
C CYS A 71 3.32 -11.45 -8.69
N ALA A 72 3.38 -12.66 -9.24
CA ALA A 72 4.64 -13.35 -9.44
C ALA A 72 5.60 -12.50 -10.30
N MET A 73 5.11 -11.97 -11.41
CA MET A 73 5.86 -11.06 -12.28
C MET A 73 6.24 -9.76 -11.59
N ALA A 74 5.30 -9.13 -10.89
CA ALA A 74 5.52 -7.90 -10.15
C ALA A 74 6.59 -8.08 -9.06
N ASN A 75 6.48 -9.16 -8.28
CA ASN A 75 7.47 -9.52 -7.26
C ASN A 75 8.83 -9.80 -7.87
N TRP A 76 8.89 -10.51 -8.99
CA TRP A 76 10.15 -10.72 -9.71
C TRP A 76 10.75 -9.39 -10.16
N TYR A 77 9.93 -8.49 -10.73
CA TYR A 77 10.36 -7.17 -11.18
C TYR A 77 10.95 -6.39 -10.01
N LEU A 78 10.22 -6.26 -8.91
CA LEU A 78 10.65 -5.50 -7.72
C LEU A 78 11.88 -6.10 -7.02
N ARG A 79 12.12 -7.41 -7.15
CA ARG A 79 13.35 -8.06 -6.67
C ARG A 79 14.56 -7.78 -7.57
N LYS A 80 14.34 -7.60 -8.87
CA LYS A 80 15.40 -7.32 -9.86
C LYS A 80 15.68 -5.83 -10.02
N HIS A 81 14.65 -5.01 -9.91
CA HIS A 81 14.65 -3.57 -10.03
C HIS A 81 14.15 -3.00 -8.71
N HIS A 82 15.08 -2.52 -7.88
CA HIS A 82 14.73 -1.96 -6.57
C HIS A 82 13.90 -0.67 -6.67
N GLN A 83 13.88 -0.03 -7.85
CA GLN A 83 13.09 1.17 -8.14
C GLN A 83 12.20 0.92 -9.34
N LEU A 84 11.04 1.57 -9.37
CA LEU A 84 10.27 1.65 -10.60
C LEU A 84 11.02 2.52 -11.60
N HIS A 85 11.34 1.94 -12.75
CA HIS A 85 11.80 2.71 -13.89
C HIS A 85 10.58 3.35 -14.57
N ILE A 86 10.12 4.47 -14.00
CA ILE A 86 9.12 5.34 -14.64
C ILE A 86 9.85 6.17 -15.71
N PRO A 87 9.49 6.05 -16.99
CA PRO A 87 10.07 6.87 -18.06
C PRO A 87 9.87 8.36 -17.78
N ASP A 88 10.92 9.17 -17.93
CA ASP A 88 10.86 10.61 -17.62
C ASP A 88 9.79 11.36 -18.43
N CYS A 89 9.43 10.86 -19.62
CA CYS A 89 8.32 11.43 -20.39
C CYS A 89 6.98 11.32 -19.67
N LEU A 90 6.73 10.24 -18.92
CA LEU A 90 5.52 10.06 -18.11
C LEU A 90 5.54 10.94 -16.86
N LEU A 91 6.73 11.23 -16.31
CA LEU A 91 6.88 12.17 -15.19
C LEU A 91 6.49 13.60 -15.58
N ASN A 92 6.57 13.94 -16.86
CA ASN A 92 6.32 15.28 -17.37
C ASN A 92 4.88 15.45 -17.93
N GLU A 93 4.07 14.39 -17.97
CA GLU A 93 2.66 14.51 -18.36
C GLU A 93 1.83 15.09 -17.20
N ALA A 94 1.33 16.31 -17.40
CA ALA A 94 0.69 17.14 -16.37
C ALA A 94 -0.79 16.79 -16.07
N ASN A 95 -1.36 15.74 -16.68
CA ASN A 95 -2.77 15.41 -16.53
C ASN A 95 -2.97 13.91 -16.42
N ILE A 96 -2.70 13.38 -15.22
CA ILE A 96 -3.07 12.02 -14.85
C ILE A 96 -4.25 12.10 -13.88
N ASN A 97 -5.39 12.58 -14.38
CA ASN A 97 -6.65 12.40 -13.65
C ASN A 97 -7.17 10.96 -13.77
N ASP A 98 -6.66 10.18 -14.74
CA ASP A 98 -7.18 8.85 -15.10
C ASP A 98 -6.16 7.70 -14.94
N GLY A 99 -5.03 7.93 -14.25
CA GLY A 99 -3.92 6.97 -14.21
C GLY A 99 -3.09 6.92 -15.50
N LEU A 100 -1.95 6.23 -15.47
CA LEU A 100 -1.15 5.99 -16.68
C LEU A 100 -1.89 4.98 -17.56
N GLN A 101 -2.27 5.43 -18.75
CA GLN A 101 -2.95 4.62 -19.77
C GLN A 101 -1.93 3.76 -20.52
N PHE A 102 -2.22 2.46 -20.68
CA PHE A 102 -1.34 1.48 -21.29
C PHE A 102 -0.89 1.89 -22.69
N GLU A 103 -1.80 2.47 -23.49
CA GLU A 103 -1.56 2.90 -24.88
C GLU A 103 -0.51 4.01 -24.99
N LYS A 104 -0.34 4.81 -23.92
CA LYS A 104 0.71 5.82 -23.85
C LYS A 104 2.07 5.21 -23.54
N VAL A 105 2.10 4.21 -22.65
CA VAL A 105 3.33 3.53 -22.21
C VAL A 105 3.81 2.50 -23.24
N ALA A 106 2.91 1.89 -24.01
CA ALA A 106 3.22 0.93 -25.09
C ALA A 106 4.03 1.49 -26.25
N LYS A 107 4.07 2.82 -26.38
CA LYS A 107 4.92 3.49 -27.36
C LYS A 107 6.39 3.55 -26.95
N ILE A 108 6.74 3.07 -25.75
CA ILE A 108 8.11 3.11 -25.24
C ILE A 108 8.87 1.86 -25.72
N PRO A 109 9.87 2.00 -26.61
CA PRO A 109 10.44 0.88 -27.40
C PRO A 109 11.21 -0.20 -26.64
N LYS A 110 11.17 -0.23 -25.30
CA LYS A 110 12.15 -0.95 -24.47
C LYS A 110 11.62 -2.27 -23.87
N TYR A 111 10.35 -2.60 -24.05
CA TYR A 111 9.74 -3.76 -23.39
C TYR A 111 9.51 -4.91 -24.38
N SER A 112 10.02 -6.10 -24.03
CA SER A 112 10.10 -7.27 -24.92
C SER A 112 8.80 -8.05 -25.09
N SER A 113 7.75 -7.75 -24.31
CA SER A 113 6.40 -8.30 -24.50
C SER A 113 5.31 -7.38 -23.95
N GLU A 114 4.13 -7.43 -24.56
CA GLU A 114 2.94 -6.64 -24.18
C GLU A 114 2.53 -6.89 -22.72
N LYS A 115 2.48 -8.16 -22.30
CA LYS A 115 2.15 -8.55 -20.92
C LYS A 115 3.15 -8.05 -19.88
N TRP A 116 4.44 -8.01 -20.24
CA TRP A 116 5.48 -7.47 -19.35
C TRP A 116 5.30 -5.98 -19.11
N LEU A 117 4.99 -5.26 -20.19
CA LEU A 117 4.70 -3.85 -20.11
C LEU A 117 3.44 -3.56 -19.29
N GLU A 118 2.37 -4.32 -19.49
CA GLU A 118 1.12 -4.18 -18.74
C GLU A 118 1.38 -4.34 -17.23
N THR A 119 2.19 -5.34 -16.85
CA THR A 119 2.61 -5.55 -15.45
C THR A 119 3.34 -4.32 -14.90
N ILE A 120 4.24 -3.72 -15.67
CA ILE A 120 4.97 -2.51 -15.26
C ILE A 120 4.02 -1.33 -15.11
N VAL A 121 3.10 -1.12 -16.06
CA VAL A 121 2.10 -0.05 -15.99
C VAL A 121 1.24 -0.20 -14.73
N ASN A 122 0.77 -1.41 -14.46
CA ASN A 122 -0.01 -1.73 -13.25
C ASN A 122 0.78 -1.46 -11.98
N LEU A 123 2.05 -1.85 -11.94
CA LEU A 123 2.97 -1.54 -10.83
C LEU A 123 3.15 -0.04 -10.64
N VAL A 124 3.34 0.73 -11.71
CA VAL A 124 3.50 2.18 -11.61
C VAL A 124 2.20 2.84 -11.14
N ASN A 125 1.04 2.43 -11.67
CA ASN A 125 -0.26 2.93 -11.22
C ASN A 125 -0.52 2.63 -9.74
N GLU A 126 -0.20 1.41 -9.27
CA GLU A 126 -0.29 1.05 -7.85
C GLU A 126 0.55 1.97 -6.97
N ARG A 127 1.72 2.35 -7.45
CA ARG A 127 2.71 3.13 -6.74
C ARG A 127 2.36 4.62 -6.74
N LEU A 128 1.87 5.14 -7.85
CA LEU A 128 1.35 6.50 -7.97
C LEU A 128 0.03 6.71 -7.22
N ALA A 129 -0.73 5.65 -6.92
CA ALA A 129 -1.99 5.73 -6.17
C ALA A 129 -1.86 6.53 -4.87
N PHE A 130 -0.76 6.37 -4.13
CA PHE A 130 -0.51 7.09 -2.88
C PHE A 130 -0.42 8.61 -3.08
N PRO A 131 0.59 9.14 -3.81
CA PRO A 131 0.69 10.58 -4.03
C PRO A 131 -0.52 11.14 -4.79
N LEU A 132 -1.10 10.40 -5.74
CA LEU A 132 -2.26 10.88 -6.49
C LEU A 132 -3.52 11.01 -5.63
N THR A 133 -3.74 10.10 -4.68
CA THR A 133 -4.86 10.22 -3.73
C THR A 133 -4.71 11.47 -2.88
N ILE A 134 -3.50 11.74 -2.38
CA ILE A 134 -3.21 12.94 -1.59
C ILE A 134 -3.42 14.19 -2.46
N HIS A 135 -2.86 14.21 -3.67
CA HIS A 135 -3.01 15.31 -4.62
C HIS A 135 -4.50 15.59 -4.90
N HIS A 136 -5.29 14.55 -5.13
CA HIS A 136 -6.73 14.67 -5.37
C HIS A 136 -7.48 15.33 -4.22
N ALA A 137 -7.19 14.90 -2.99
CA ALA A 137 -7.82 15.46 -1.80
C ALA A 137 -7.45 16.94 -1.63
N LEU A 138 -6.15 17.27 -1.74
CA LEU A 138 -5.67 18.64 -1.56
C LEU A 138 -6.14 19.59 -2.66
N LYS A 139 -6.28 19.10 -3.91
CA LYS A 139 -6.77 19.92 -5.03
C LYS A 139 -8.19 20.42 -4.79
N LYS A 140 -9.02 19.64 -4.09
CA LYS A 140 -10.40 19.99 -3.80
C LYS A 140 -10.52 20.93 -2.59
N MET A 141 -9.64 20.78 -1.61
CA MET A 141 -9.80 21.39 -0.28
C MET A 141 -8.89 22.59 -0.01
N GLY A 142 -7.82 22.78 -0.81
CA GLY A 142 -6.76 23.72 -0.47
C GLY A 142 -5.93 23.27 0.74
N VAL A 143 -4.94 24.07 1.15
CA VAL A 143 -4.06 23.74 2.28
C VAL A 143 -3.85 24.94 3.20
N GLY A 144 -3.81 24.70 4.51
CA GLY A 144 -3.51 25.71 5.54
C GLY A 144 -4.68 26.66 5.86
N GLU A 145 -4.40 27.72 6.62
CA GLU A 145 -5.44 28.62 7.14
C GLU A 145 -6.22 29.38 6.06
N GLN A 146 -5.56 29.64 4.94
CA GLN A 146 -6.10 30.42 3.82
C GLN A 146 -6.64 29.54 2.69
N GLU A 147 -6.73 28.22 2.92
CA GLU A 147 -7.13 27.24 1.90
C GLU A 147 -6.37 27.44 0.58
N LYS A 148 -5.05 27.67 0.69
CA LYS A 148 -4.21 28.03 -0.44
C LYS A 148 -4.33 26.97 -1.52
N SER A 149 -4.42 27.43 -2.76
CA SER A 149 -4.44 26.51 -3.89
C SER A 149 -3.12 25.73 -3.93
N LEU A 150 -3.17 24.46 -4.34
CA LEU A 150 -1.98 23.62 -4.52
C LEU A 150 -0.91 24.29 -5.39
N SER A 151 -1.32 25.11 -6.37
CA SER A 151 -0.43 25.87 -7.24
C SER A 151 0.33 26.99 -6.54
N GLU A 152 -0.10 27.44 -5.36
CA GLU A 152 0.57 28.52 -4.61
C GLU A 152 1.58 27.99 -3.59
N LEU A 153 1.60 26.68 -3.35
CA LEU A 153 2.46 26.08 -2.33
C LEU A 153 3.91 26.05 -2.79
N THR A 154 4.81 26.52 -1.92
CA THR A 154 6.26 26.43 -2.09
C THR A 154 6.90 25.38 -1.19
N SER A 155 6.23 25.02 -0.09
CA SER A 155 6.61 23.93 0.82
C SER A 155 5.36 23.16 1.24
N LEU A 156 5.50 21.86 1.47
CA LEU A 156 4.43 20.97 1.91
C LEU A 156 4.98 19.87 2.82
N THR A 157 4.39 19.72 4.01
CA THR A 157 4.74 18.68 4.97
C THR A 157 3.60 17.66 5.10
N ILE A 158 3.89 16.42 4.72
CA ILE A 158 2.93 15.31 4.74
C ILE A 158 3.42 14.24 5.72
N HIS A 159 2.56 13.89 6.68
CA HIS A 159 2.72 12.69 7.48
C HIS A 159 1.96 11.53 6.82
N ILE A 160 2.62 10.40 6.66
CA ILE A 160 2.07 9.20 6.03
C ILE A 160 2.06 8.10 7.08
N VAL A 161 0.88 7.73 7.53
CA VAL A 161 0.65 6.65 8.49
C VAL A 161 0.26 5.41 7.70
N HIS A 162 1.13 4.41 7.71
CA HIS A 162 0.94 3.17 6.95
C HIS A 162 1.84 2.07 7.52
N HIS A 163 1.33 0.83 7.61
CA HIS A 163 2.10 -0.33 8.06
C HIS A 163 3.34 -0.62 7.20
N THR A 164 3.21 -0.61 5.87
CA THR A 164 4.31 -0.75 4.89
C THR A 164 4.60 0.51 4.04
N PRO A 165 5.24 1.55 4.60
CA PRO A 165 5.53 2.77 3.86
C PRO A 165 6.54 2.50 2.73
N MET A 166 6.19 2.94 1.51
CA MET A 166 7.06 2.78 0.34
C MET A 166 7.78 4.11 0.04
N CYS A 167 9.11 4.12 0.18
CA CYS A 167 9.93 5.28 -0.14
C CYS A 167 10.53 5.12 -1.53
N ASP A 168 9.73 5.22 -2.58
CA ASP A 168 10.23 5.34 -3.95
C ASP A 168 10.25 6.83 -4.37
N PRO A 169 11.44 7.45 -4.48
CA PRO A 169 11.58 8.85 -4.84
C PRO A 169 10.90 9.22 -6.14
N ARG A 170 10.85 8.32 -7.13
CA ARG A 170 10.28 8.64 -8.44
C ARG A 170 8.78 8.93 -8.37
N MET A 171 8.06 8.30 -7.42
CA MET A 171 6.64 8.59 -7.20
C MET A 171 6.42 10.00 -6.63
N TRP A 172 7.31 10.44 -5.76
CA TRP A 172 7.23 11.76 -5.13
C TRP A 172 7.78 12.87 -6.02
N GLU A 173 8.71 12.55 -6.93
CA GLU A 173 9.05 13.44 -8.04
C GLU A 173 7.89 13.65 -8.99
N PHE A 174 7.17 12.57 -9.33
CA PHE A 174 5.94 12.68 -10.10
C PHE A 174 4.94 13.63 -9.41
N PHE A 175 4.75 13.48 -8.10
CA PHE A 175 3.91 14.37 -7.30
C PHE A 175 4.38 15.84 -7.37
N LEU A 176 5.68 16.10 -7.20
CA LEU A 176 6.27 17.44 -7.33
C LEU A 176 6.07 18.03 -8.72
N HIS A 177 6.12 17.21 -9.77
CA HIS A 177 5.91 17.70 -11.14
C HIS A 177 4.46 18.18 -11.37
N GLN A 178 3.48 17.64 -10.63
CA GLN A 178 2.11 18.16 -10.63
C GLN A 178 1.97 19.50 -9.90
N LEU A 179 2.97 19.89 -9.09
CA LEU A 179 2.97 21.10 -8.26
C LEU A 179 4.15 22.01 -8.66
N PRO A 180 4.03 22.79 -9.76
CA PRO A 180 5.17 23.44 -10.38
C PRO A 180 5.93 24.40 -9.46
N ASN A 181 5.23 25.04 -8.52
CA ASN A 181 5.79 26.00 -7.58
C ASN A 181 6.29 25.36 -6.27
N LEU A 182 6.03 24.07 -6.05
CA LEU A 182 6.50 23.36 -4.86
C LEU A 182 8.00 23.12 -4.96
N ILE A 183 8.75 23.69 -4.02
CA ILE A 183 10.21 23.57 -3.92
C ILE A 183 10.58 22.53 -2.86
N GLU A 184 9.85 22.47 -1.76
CA GLU A 184 10.15 21.59 -0.63
C GLU A 184 8.99 20.63 -0.37
N LEU A 185 9.28 19.33 -0.36
CA LEU A 185 8.35 18.28 0.04
C LEU A 185 8.92 17.50 1.21
N ASN A 186 8.33 17.66 2.39
CA ASN A 186 8.73 16.96 3.60
C ASN A 186 7.78 15.79 3.86
N LEU A 187 8.31 14.58 3.84
CA LEU A 187 7.55 13.34 4.01
C LEU A 187 7.99 12.65 5.31
N THR A 188 7.08 12.55 6.28
CA THR A 188 7.31 11.77 7.48
C THR A 188 6.50 10.48 7.43
N PHE A 189 7.18 9.34 7.29
CA PHE A 189 6.56 8.03 7.32
C PHE A 189 6.53 7.51 8.75
N ILE A 190 5.34 7.09 9.21
CA ILE A 190 5.10 6.63 10.57
C ILE A 190 4.52 5.22 10.48
N SER A 191 5.22 4.25 11.07
CA SER A 191 4.87 2.84 11.01
C SER A 191 5.29 2.11 12.29
N GLN A 192 4.49 1.12 12.69
CA GLN A 192 4.80 0.24 13.82
C GLN A 192 5.71 -0.93 13.40
N GLU A 193 5.88 -1.19 12.09
CA GLU A 193 6.63 -2.34 11.58
C GLU A 193 8.08 -2.01 11.19
N LEU A 194 9.02 -2.41 12.06
CA LEU A 194 10.48 -2.27 11.84
C LEU A 194 11.06 -2.95 10.59
N LYS A 195 10.46 -4.07 10.14
CA LYS A 195 11.17 -5.06 9.32
C LYS A 195 11.15 -4.77 7.82
N LEU A 196 10.07 -4.16 7.31
CA LEU A 196 9.85 -4.05 5.87
C LEU A 196 10.56 -2.85 5.25
N TYR A 197 10.71 -1.76 5.99
CA TYR A 197 11.40 -0.56 5.52
C TYR A 197 12.86 -0.84 5.11
N ASN A 198 13.64 -1.44 6.02
CA ASN A 198 15.08 -1.63 5.81
C ASN A 198 15.41 -2.57 4.65
N LYS A 199 14.54 -3.52 4.32
CA LYS A 199 14.80 -4.51 3.27
C LYS A 199 14.61 -3.96 1.86
N TYR A 200 13.57 -3.15 1.66
CA TYR A 200 13.24 -2.62 0.33
C TYR A 200 13.88 -1.26 0.08
N ASN A 201 13.83 -0.35 1.05
CA ASN A 201 14.23 1.04 0.85
C ASN A 201 15.74 1.26 0.93
N SER A 202 16.50 0.39 1.61
CA SER A 202 17.98 0.51 1.71
C SER A 202 18.71 0.44 0.36
N ARG A 203 18.04 -0.04 -0.69
CA ARG A 203 18.60 -0.21 -2.04
C ARG A 203 18.05 0.78 -3.06
N ILE A 204 17.17 1.68 -2.63
CA ILE A 204 16.54 2.68 -3.50
C ILE A 204 17.48 3.89 -3.57
N SER A 205 17.88 4.26 -4.78
CA SER A 205 18.66 5.46 -5.03
C SER A 205 17.81 6.72 -4.80
N VAL A 206 18.27 7.63 -3.96
CA VAL A 206 17.60 8.93 -3.73
C VAL A 206 18.01 9.98 -4.77
N GLU A 207 18.48 9.52 -5.95
CA GLU A 207 18.84 10.41 -7.03
C GLU A 207 17.61 11.09 -7.63
N ARG A 208 17.69 12.43 -7.64
CA ARG A 208 16.68 13.27 -8.27
C ARG A 208 16.77 13.26 -9.81
N CYS A 209 15.64 13.43 -10.49
CA CYS A 209 15.54 13.67 -11.92
C CYS A 209 16.21 15.00 -12.30
N SER A 210 16.50 15.18 -13.58
CA SER A 210 17.17 16.39 -14.08
C SER A 210 16.37 17.67 -13.85
N ASP A 211 15.04 17.61 -13.97
CA ASP A 211 14.14 18.76 -13.73
C ASP A 211 14.12 19.17 -12.25
N CYS A 212 13.92 18.22 -11.33
CA CYS A 212 13.99 18.48 -9.89
C CYS A 212 15.37 19.01 -9.46
N LYS A 213 16.46 18.52 -10.08
CA LYS A 213 17.82 19.03 -9.84
C LYS A 213 17.97 20.49 -10.32
N SER A 214 17.54 20.80 -11.54
CA SER A 214 17.69 22.15 -12.12
C SER A 214 16.84 23.20 -11.42
N LYS A 215 15.62 22.82 -10.99
CA LYS A 215 14.71 23.66 -10.20
C LYS A 215 15.01 23.67 -8.70
N GLN A 216 16.09 23.00 -8.28
CA GLN A 216 16.51 22.90 -6.88
C GLN A 216 15.41 22.37 -5.93
N ARG A 217 14.49 21.52 -6.42
CA ARG A 217 13.41 20.94 -5.61
C ARG A 217 13.92 19.86 -4.68
N ILE A 218 13.53 19.90 -3.41
CA ILE A 218 14.01 19.02 -2.35
C ILE A 218 12.87 18.12 -1.89
N ILE A 219 13.17 16.82 -1.75
CA ILE A 219 12.29 15.88 -1.06
C ILE A 219 13.05 15.39 0.18
N THR A 220 12.49 15.65 1.35
CA THR A 220 13.03 15.20 2.64
C THR A 220 12.23 13.99 3.10
N TYR A 221 12.94 12.91 3.43
CA TYR A 221 12.33 11.70 3.98
C TYR A 221 12.69 11.59 5.46
N ASN A 222 11.67 11.57 6.31
CA ASN A 222 11.79 11.24 7.73
C ASN A 222 11.05 9.92 7.98
N ILE A 223 11.65 8.98 8.70
CA ILE A 223 11.06 7.67 8.97
C ILE A 223 11.05 7.42 10.46
N GLN A 224 9.85 7.22 11.00
CA GLN A 224 9.57 7.05 12.41
C GLN A 224 9.05 5.63 12.60
N GLN A 225 9.94 4.73 13.03
CA GLN A 225 9.64 3.31 13.23
C GLN A 225 10.53 2.67 14.32
N PRO A 226 10.00 1.70 15.10
CA PRO A 226 8.58 1.38 15.24
C PRO A 226 7.93 2.46 16.11
N MET A 227 6.93 3.18 15.59
CA MET A 227 6.34 4.30 16.33
C MET A 227 4.88 4.53 15.93
N HIS A 228 4.01 4.71 16.92
CA HIS A 228 2.65 5.19 16.71
C HIS A 228 2.62 6.70 16.47
N TYR A 229 1.57 7.20 15.83
CA TYR A 229 1.46 8.64 15.54
C TYR A 229 1.49 9.50 16.81
N HIS A 230 0.81 9.09 17.88
CA HIS A 230 0.77 9.87 19.12
C HIS A 230 2.13 9.93 19.84
N GLU A 231 2.95 8.88 19.72
CA GLU A 231 4.32 8.86 20.22
C GLU A 231 5.17 9.83 19.42
N TYR A 232 5.06 9.82 18.08
CA TYR A 232 5.75 10.78 17.22
C TYR A 232 5.32 12.21 17.53
N PHE A 233 4.02 12.45 17.69
CA PHE A 233 3.45 13.75 18.09
C PHE A 233 4.04 14.29 19.39
N SER A 234 4.37 13.39 20.32
CA SER A 234 4.92 13.73 21.64
C SER A 234 6.45 13.74 21.67
N SER A 235 7.10 13.39 20.56
CA SER A 235 8.57 13.34 20.45
C SER A 235 9.17 14.73 20.18
N ASN A 236 10.46 14.88 20.46
CA ASN A 236 11.20 16.10 20.12
C ASN A 236 11.44 16.25 18.60
N ASP A 237 11.26 15.17 17.84
CA ASP A 237 11.45 15.13 16.39
C ASP A 237 10.14 15.46 15.63
N TYR A 238 9.07 15.79 16.36
CA TYR A 238 7.80 16.15 15.76
C TYR A 238 7.92 17.42 14.94
N VAL A 239 7.54 17.33 13.67
CA VAL A 239 7.32 18.48 12.81
C VAL A 239 5.82 18.57 12.54
N GLN A 240 5.25 19.77 12.60
CA GLN A 240 3.83 19.96 12.32
C GLN A 240 3.53 19.66 10.84
N PRO A 241 2.54 18.80 10.53
CA PRO A 241 2.14 18.53 9.15
C PRO A 241 1.08 19.51 8.67
N ASP A 242 1.12 19.77 7.37
CA ASP A 242 -0.01 20.33 6.63
C ASP A 242 -1.09 19.26 6.40
N VAL A 243 -0.65 18.02 6.19
CA VAL A 243 -1.50 16.87 5.85
C VAL A 243 -1.07 15.62 6.61
N VAL A 244 -2.04 14.90 7.16
CA VAL A 244 -1.86 13.52 7.65
C VAL A 244 -2.65 12.59 6.73
N ALA A 245 -1.96 11.71 6.01
CA ALA A 245 -2.57 10.68 5.19
C ALA A 245 -2.49 9.32 5.90
N VAL A 246 -3.64 8.77 6.27
CA VAL A 246 -3.77 7.48 6.93
C VAL A 246 -4.27 6.46 5.93
N PHE A 247 -3.47 5.44 5.67
CA PHE A 247 -3.76 4.42 4.68
C PHE A 247 -3.94 3.05 5.34
N ASP A 248 -4.92 2.30 4.83
CA ASP A 248 -5.28 0.97 5.32
C ASP A 248 -5.55 1.03 6.84
N VAL A 249 -6.52 1.89 7.16
CA VAL A 249 -7.04 2.24 8.49
C VAL A 249 -7.32 0.99 9.34
N ASP A 250 -7.62 -0.14 8.69
CA ASP A 250 -8.20 -1.30 9.35
C ASP A 250 -7.25 -2.25 10.10
N ASN A 251 -5.93 -2.21 9.87
CA ASN A 251 -4.99 -3.10 10.58
C ASN A 251 -4.24 -2.43 11.75
N GLU A 252 -4.13 -1.10 11.76
CA GLU A 252 -3.33 -0.39 12.76
C GLU A 252 -4.15 0.50 13.70
N LEU A 253 -5.41 0.80 13.37
CA LEU A 253 -6.28 1.61 14.23
C LEU A 253 -7.34 0.81 14.98
N MET A 254 -7.56 -0.45 14.60
CA MET A 254 -8.77 -1.22 14.96
C MET A 254 -8.50 -2.63 15.50
N ILE A 255 -7.39 -2.91 16.19
CA ILE A 255 -7.01 -4.18 16.88
C ILE A 255 -5.87 -4.91 16.14
N SER A 256 -4.68 -4.93 16.74
CA SER A 256 -3.66 -5.92 16.39
C SER A 256 -3.98 -7.17 17.21
N SER A 257 -4.77 -8.09 16.64
CA SER A 257 -4.83 -9.44 17.20
C SER A 257 -3.51 -10.13 16.87
N LYS A 258 -2.48 -9.88 17.67
CA LYS A 258 -1.28 -10.73 17.71
C LYS A 258 -1.65 -12.09 18.29
N LEU A 259 -2.36 -12.89 17.51
CA LEU A 259 -2.21 -14.34 17.54
C LEU A 259 -1.13 -14.69 16.52
N SER A 260 0.12 -14.33 16.80
CA SER A 260 1.23 -15.03 16.16
C SER A 260 1.29 -16.43 16.75
N PRO A 261 1.25 -17.51 15.95
CA PRO A 261 1.50 -18.86 16.44
C PRO A 261 2.92 -18.87 17.01
N SER A 262 2.99 -19.09 18.31
CA SER A 262 4.21 -19.25 19.10
C SER A 262 5.26 -20.11 18.39
N ASP A 263 6.51 -19.68 18.54
CA ASP A 263 7.70 -20.52 18.46
C ASP A 263 7.41 -21.92 18.98
N LYS A 264 7.50 -22.91 18.09
CA LYS A 264 7.39 -24.33 18.41
C LYS A 264 8.57 -24.77 19.25
N SER A 265 8.55 -24.47 20.55
CA SER A 265 9.40 -25.20 21.51
C SER A 265 8.82 -25.35 22.91
N ASN A 266 7.66 -24.77 23.25
CA ASN A 266 6.97 -25.09 24.50
C ASN A 266 5.44 -24.98 24.36
N PRO A 267 4.65 -26.01 24.73
CA PRO A 267 3.21 -25.87 24.84
C PRO A 267 2.89 -24.93 26.00
N VAL A 268 2.64 -23.65 25.70
CA VAL A 268 2.06 -22.71 26.66
C VAL A 268 0.60 -23.10 26.87
N PRO A 269 0.10 -23.19 28.12
CA PRO A 269 -1.29 -23.54 28.37
C PRO A 269 -2.23 -22.51 27.73
N LEU A 270 -3.19 -23.00 26.92
CA LEU A 270 -4.16 -22.22 26.15
C LEU A 270 -5.10 -21.31 26.97
N PHE A 271 -4.95 -21.28 28.30
CA PHE A 271 -5.69 -20.43 29.23
C PHE A 271 -4.81 -19.41 29.95
N GLY A 272 -3.66 -19.09 29.37
CA GLY A 272 -2.75 -18.04 29.83
C GLY A 272 -3.38 -16.65 29.77
N ASN A 273 -4.03 -16.28 30.86
CA ASN A 273 -4.31 -14.92 31.34
C ASN A 273 -5.11 -14.00 30.37
N LEU A 274 -6.40 -14.28 30.20
CA LEU A 274 -7.37 -13.40 29.55
C LEU A 274 -7.30 -11.94 30.03
N LYS A 275 -6.88 -11.68 31.28
CA LYS A 275 -6.69 -10.32 31.80
C LYS A 275 -5.49 -9.60 31.17
N ALA A 276 -4.42 -10.31 30.85
CA ALA A 276 -3.26 -9.73 30.17
C ALA A 276 -3.63 -9.38 28.72
N LEU A 277 -4.34 -10.27 28.03
CA LEU A 277 -4.87 -10.01 26.69
C LEU A 277 -5.84 -8.82 26.69
N GLN A 278 -6.76 -8.75 27.66
CA GLN A 278 -7.69 -7.63 27.79
C GLN A 278 -6.95 -6.31 28.05
N ALA A 279 -5.93 -6.30 28.92
CA ALA A 279 -5.14 -5.11 29.18
C ALA A 279 -4.35 -4.64 27.95
N GLU A 280 -3.88 -5.56 27.10
CA GLU A 280 -3.23 -5.24 25.83
C GLU A 280 -4.22 -4.63 24.83
N ILE A 281 -5.42 -5.22 24.70
CA ILE A 281 -6.53 -4.66 23.89
C ILE A 281 -6.91 -3.26 24.38
N ASP A 282 -7.10 -3.09 25.69
CA ASP A 282 -7.48 -1.81 26.29
C ASP A 282 -6.40 -0.73 26.04
N LYS A 283 -5.12 -1.12 26.12
CA LYS A 283 -3.99 -0.24 25.80
C LYS A 283 -3.99 0.14 24.32
N GLU A 284 -4.13 -0.81 23.41
CA GLU A 284 -4.19 -0.55 21.95
C GLU A 284 -5.35 0.38 21.59
N MET A 285 -6.52 0.19 22.19
CA MET A 285 -7.67 1.07 22.00
C MET A 285 -7.39 2.50 22.50
N ALA A 286 -6.74 2.65 23.67
CA ALA A 286 -6.35 3.95 24.20
C ALA A 286 -5.32 4.67 23.32
N ASP A 287 -4.36 3.92 22.77
CA ASP A 287 -3.31 4.41 21.88
C ASP A 287 -3.90 4.86 20.52
N SER A 288 -4.87 4.13 19.99
CA SER A 288 -5.62 4.50 18.77
C SER A 288 -6.41 5.80 18.97
N PHE A 289 -7.18 5.90 20.07
CA PHE A 289 -7.95 7.11 20.40
C PHE A 289 -7.06 8.33 20.60
N THR A 290 -5.91 8.17 21.27
CA THR A 290 -4.92 9.24 21.44
C THR A 290 -4.34 9.68 20.10
N SER A 291 -4.10 8.73 19.19
CA SER A 291 -3.63 9.02 17.83
C SER A 291 -4.64 9.86 17.05
N PHE A 292 -5.94 9.50 17.08
CA PHE A 292 -7.00 10.28 16.44
C PHE A 292 -7.09 11.72 16.97
N ARG A 293 -7.03 11.86 18.28
CA ARG A 293 -7.05 13.18 18.93
C ARG A 293 -5.87 14.04 18.51
N ASN A 294 -4.67 13.46 18.43
CA ASN A 294 -3.45 14.19 18.12
C ASN A 294 -3.37 14.58 16.62
N MET A 295 -3.85 13.72 15.72
CA MET A 295 -3.91 14.03 14.28
C MET A 295 -4.83 15.21 13.95
N THR A 296 -5.88 15.43 14.75
CA THR A 296 -6.82 16.55 14.58
C THR A 296 -6.57 17.69 15.56
N TYR A 297 -5.46 17.64 16.31
CA TYR A 297 -5.22 18.62 17.37
C TYR A 297 -4.90 20.00 16.84
N ILE A 298 -4.21 20.01 15.69
CA ILE A 298 -3.62 21.19 15.09
C ILE A 298 -4.61 21.84 14.13
N LYS A 299 -4.72 23.15 14.28
CA LYS A 299 -5.56 23.99 13.44
C LYS A 299 -5.11 23.84 11.98
N HIS A 300 -6.06 23.59 11.10
CA HIS A 300 -5.87 23.50 9.64
C HIS A 300 -5.14 22.27 9.09
N THR A 301 -4.63 21.36 9.93
CA THR A 301 -4.10 20.08 9.43
C THR A 301 -5.24 19.26 8.81
N ILE A 302 -5.06 18.87 7.55
CA ILE A 302 -6.01 18.03 6.83
C ILE A 302 -5.68 16.57 7.12
N VAL A 303 -6.67 15.79 7.53
CA VAL A 303 -6.53 14.35 7.69
C VAL A 303 -7.25 13.65 6.54
N ILE A 304 -6.53 12.84 5.79
CA ILE A 304 -7.05 12.03 4.68
C ILE A 304 -7.08 10.58 5.15
N LEU A 305 -8.27 10.02 5.26
CA LEU A 305 -8.48 8.62 5.62
C LEU A 305 -8.70 7.81 4.35
N ILE A 306 -7.96 6.72 4.19
CA ILE A 306 -8.00 5.87 3.00
C ILE A 306 -8.05 4.42 3.44
N ASP A 307 -9.12 3.72 3.08
CA ASP A 307 -9.31 2.32 3.44
C ASP A 307 -10.02 1.56 2.31
N TYR A 308 -10.10 0.23 2.40
CA TYR A 308 -10.85 -0.60 1.46
C TYR A 308 -12.34 -0.66 1.77
N SER A 309 -12.75 -0.30 2.98
CA SER A 309 -14.14 -0.39 3.43
C SER A 309 -14.71 0.98 3.77
N GLU A 310 -15.84 1.29 3.12
CA GLU A 310 -16.66 2.46 3.43
C GLU A 310 -16.99 2.54 4.93
N LYS A 311 -17.47 1.42 5.49
CA LYS A 311 -17.86 1.30 6.89
C LYS A 311 -16.71 1.62 7.83
N ILE A 312 -15.50 1.16 7.52
CA ILE A 312 -14.32 1.37 8.37
C ILE A 312 -13.93 2.85 8.39
N ILE A 313 -14.02 3.53 7.25
CA ILE A 313 -13.83 4.97 7.20
C ILE A 313 -14.92 5.69 8.00
N GLU A 314 -16.19 5.30 7.88
CA GLU A 314 -17.29 5.89 8.66
C GLU A 314 -17.07 5.73 10.17
N ASP A 315 -16.71 4.52 10.61
CA ASP A 315 -16.41 4.21 12.02
C ASP A 315 -15.21 5.03 12.52
N CYS A 316 -14.18 5.21 11.69
CA CYS A 316 -13.06 6.08 12.02
C CYS A 316 -13.45 7.56 12.08
N VAL A 317 -14.21 8.08 11.12
CA VAL A 317 -14.70 9.47 11.15
C VAL A 317 -15.50 9.72 12.42
N LYS A 318 -16.35 8.77 12.82
CA LYS A 318 -17.06 8.82 14.10
C LYS A 318 -16.10 8.85 15.27
N SER A 319 -15.09 7.96 15.29
CA SER A 319 -14.08 7.91 16.36
C SER A 319 -13.28 9.21 16.47
N PHE A 320 -12.92 9.83 15.33
CA PHE A 320 -12.32 11.16 15.31
C PHE A 320 -13.24 12.20 15.91
N HIS A 321 -14.52 12.22 15.50
CA HIS A 321 -15.52 13.16 16.01
C HIS A 321 -15.77 13.03 17.52
N ASP A 322 -15.84 11.79 18.00
CA ASP A 322 -16.02 11.46 19.43
C ASP A 322 -14.78 11.88 20.23
N ALA A 323 -13.57 11.76 19.66
CA ALA A 323 -12.33 12.23 20.28
C ALA A 323 -12.20 13.76 20.29
N ARG A 324 -12.63 14.41 19.20
CA ARG A 324 -12.65 15.86 19.05
C ARG A 324 -13.61 16.25 17.92
N PRO A 325 -14.44 17.29 18.07
CA PRO A 325 -15.28 17.76 16.98
C PRO A 325 -14.46 17.99 15.70
N ILE A 326 -14.95 17.46 14.58
CA ILE A 326 -14.33 17.58 13.26
C ILE A 326 -15.31 18.17 12.24
N ASN A 327 -14.75 18.79 11.21
CA ASN A 327 -15.42 19.11 9.95
C ASN A 327 -15.10 18.00 8.94
N VAL A 328 -16.13 17.41 8.34
CA VAL A 328 -15.97 16.51 7.20
C VAL A 328 -15.86 17.38 5.95
N LEU A 329 -14.65 17.58 5.45
CA LEU A 329 -14.36 18.41 4.28
C LEU A 329 -14.80 17.71 2.98
N SER A 330 -14.65 16.38 2.95
CA SER A 330 -15.17 15.54 1.87
C SER A 330 -15.83 14.30 2.47
N PRO A 331 -17.06 13.94 2.06
CA PRO A 331 -17.72 12.74 2.55
C PRO A 331 -16.95 11.48 2.11
N VAL A 332 -17.30 10.36 2.75
CA VAL A 332 -16.81 9.04 2.35
C VAL A 332 -17.22 8.80 0.89
N GLN A 333 -16.24 8.55 0.04
CA GLN A 333 -16.44 8.35 -1.39
C GLN A 333 -15.42 7.37 -1.92
N LYS A 334 -15.66 6.80 -3.11
CA LYS A 334 -14.67 5.98 -3.79
C LYS A 334 -13.41 6.79 -4.10
N ASN A 335 -12.26 6.20 -3.83
CA ASN A 335 -10.97 6.77 -4.19
C ASN A 335 -10.75 6.61 -5.70
N PRO A 336 -10.68 7.72 -6.47
CA PRO A 336 -10.50 7.65 -7.92
C PRO A 336 -9.11 7.16 -8.34
N PHE A 337 -8.14 7.15 -7.43
CA PHE A 337 -6.75 6.74 -7.69
C PHE A 337 -6.40 5.44 -6.99
N CYS A 338 -7.37 4.56 -6.72
CA CYS A 338 -7.05 3.22 -6.28
C CYS A 338 -6.23 2.51 -7.38
N GLY A 339 -5.04 2.02 -7.02
CA GLY A 339 -4.18 1.29 -7.94
C GLY A 339 -4.89 0.10 -8.59
N PHE A 340 -4.32 -0.42 -9.67
CA PHE A 340 -4.86 -1.59 -10.36
C PHE A 340 -4.84 -2.86 -9.51
N SER A 341 -4.19 -2.83 -8.34
CA SER A 341 -3.74 -4.03 -7.68
C SER A 341 -4.32 -4.21 -6.28
N ARG A 342 -4.78 -5.44 -6.13
CA ARG A 342 -5.08 -6.21 -4.95
C ARG A 342 -3.79 -6.60 -4.17
N PHE A 343 -2.70 -5.83 -4.32
CA PHE A 343 -1.38 -6.07 -3.72
C PHE A 343 -0.86 -4.82 -3.03
N ARG A 344 -0.82 -4.87 -1.71
CA ARG A 344 0.18 -4.15 -0.94
C ARG A 344 0.98 -5.14 -0.11
N GLY A 345 2.29 -5.12 -0.31
CA GLY A 345 3.27 -5.89 0.44
C GLY A 345 3.66 -7.24 -0.19
N PRO A 346 4.87 -7.72 0.13
CA PRO A 346 5.37 -9.04 -0.29
C PRO A 346 4.68 -10.23 0.39
N GLN A 347 3.65 -10.01 1.22
CA GLN A 347 3.03 -11.02 2.08
C GLN A 347 1.50 -11.15 1.97
N GLY A 348 0.81 -10.41 1.10
CA GLY A 348 -0.65 -10.43 1.07
C GLY A 348 -1.24 -10.34 -0.33
N VAL A 349 -1.97 -11.37 -0.73
CA VAL A 349 -2.96 -11.34 -1.80
C VAL A 349 -4.25 -10.80 -1.18
N CYS A 350 -4.84 -9.70 -1.66
CA CYS A 350 -6.28 -9.53 -1.50
C CYS A 350 -6.93 -8.48 -2.41
N CYS A 351 -7.95 -8.97 -3.10
CA CYS A 351 -8.97 -8.28 -3.87
C CYS A 351 -9.45 -7.00 -3.21
N ASN A 352 -9.41 -5.85 -3.89
CA ASN A 352 -10.58 -4.94 -3.95
C ASN A 352 -10.43 -3.80 -4.96
N LYS A 353 -11.50 -3.61 -5.74
CA LYS A 353 -11.64 -2.52 -6.73
C LYS A 353 -12.24 -1.24 -6.13
N ASN A 354 -12.41 -1.16 -4.82
CA ASN A 354 -13.02 -0.01 -4.16
C ASN A 354 -12.20 0.32 -2.91
N LYS A 355 -11.19 1.17 -3.04
CA LYS A 355 -10.76 1.95 -1.87
C LYS A 355 -11.71 3.12 -1.72
N TYR A 356 -11.99 3.49 -0.49
CA TYR A 356 -12.73 4.66 -0.13
C TYR A 356 -11.76 5.70 0.43
N LEU A 357 -12.17 6.97 0.36
CA LEU A 357 -11.47 8.05 1.01
C LEU A 357 -12.45 8.98 1.71
N CYS A 358 -12.00 9.60 2.79
CA CYS A 358 -12.67 10.70 3.46
C CYS A 358 -11.63 11.76 3.84
N THR A 359 -12.04 13.02 3.87
CA THR A 359 -11.16 14.12 4.27
C THR A 359 -11.81 14.89 5.39
N ILE A 360 -11.09 15.03 6.49
CA ILE A 360 -11.56 15.66 7.72
C ILE A 360 -10.56 16.69 8.21
N GLN A 361 -11.03 17.59 9.07
CA GLN A 361 -10.21 18.60 9.73
C GLN A 361 -10.80 18.90 11.12
N GLY A 362 -9.97 19.25 12.09
CA GLY A 362 -10.46 19.63 13.43
C GLY A 362 -11.44 20.82 13.37
N LYS A 363 -12.57 20.73 14.07
CA LYS A 363 -13.56 21.81 14.22
C LYS A 363 -13.18 22.70 15.40
N HIS A 364 -13.53 23.97 15.27
CA HIS A 364 -13.38 25.01 16.28
C HIS A 364 -14.45 24.99 17.35
#